data_AF-A0A7L1DRV2-F1
#
_entry.id   AF-A0A7L1DRV2-F1
#
_cell.length_a   1.000
_cell.length_b   1.000
_cell.length_c   1.000
_cell.angle_alpha   90.00
_cell.angle_beta   90.00
_cell.angle_gamma   90.00
#
_symmetry.space_group_name_H-M   'P 1'
#
loop_
_entity.id
_entity.type
_entity.pdbx_description
1 polymer ?
#
loop_
_entity_poly.entity_id
_entity_poly.type
_entity_poly.pdbx_seq_one_letter_code
_entity_poly.pdbx_strand_id
1 'polypeptide(L)'
;TERFWTEDVSTGIHYQINSESALTWHQARKSCQQQNAELLSITETQEQAYIGEQTKEFGFAFWIGLNALDFNSGWQWAGGSPFRYLNWAPGKRCIYFVIFALILIRYQLIKIALAKVISGKSILIYNNSRSKSMPVQCTDGWWPYAGHCYSIHQDPKTWEDALSSCRKQDGDLASIHNIAEHSFLVSQLGYKPTEELWLGLSDLKAHWYFEWSDGSPVRFTAWRRSQPSYTSGLEDCVSVKGQDGYWATDVCNKQLGYICKKKPSSQSSEKEPIEDPGCQKGWKRYGFHCYLVGSALLTFSEANKTCEHNKAYLATVESRNEQTFLISLTGLRSEKYFWIGLSDTEERGSFKWSNGETPHFTHWNTAMPGR
;
A
#
# COMPACT_ATOMS: atom_id res chain seq x y z
N THR A 1 22.81 4.76 27.04
CA THR A 1 21.41 4.25 27.03
C THR A 1 21.32 2.86 26.42
N GLU A 2 22.39 2.41 25.75
CA GLU A 2 22.47 1.19 24.95
C GLU A 2 22.35 -0.12 25.76
N ARG A 3 22.45 -0.11 27.10
CA ARG A 3 22.57 -1.31 27.95
C ARG A 3 21.42 -2.34 27.82
N PHE A 4 20.29 -1.97 27.25
CA PHE A 4 19.11 -2.82 27.07
C PHE A 4 18.84 -3.20 25.60
N TRP A 5 19.83 -3.04 24.73
CA TRP A 5 19.70 -3.24 23.29
C TRP A 5 20.82 -4.13 22.74
N THR A 6 20.48 -5.06 21.85
CA THR A 6 21.43 -5.83 21.04
C THR A 6 21.38 -5.34 19.59
N GLU A 7 22.54 -5.29 18.92
CA GLU A 7 22.63 -4.97 17.50
C GLU A 7 22.92 -6.25 16.71
N ASP A 8 22.19 -6.46 15.62
CA ASP A 8 22.64 -7.37 14.56
C ASP A 8 23.62 -6.61 13.66
N VAL A 9 24.91 -6.85 13.88
CA VAL A 9 26.04 -6.23 13.15
C VAL A 9 25.95 -6.47 11.63
N SER A 10 25.20 -7.49 11.17
CA SER A 10 25.01 -7.75 9.73
C SER A 10 23.95 -6.88 9.06
N THR A 11 23.00 -6.32 9.81
CA THR A 11 21.91 -5.47 9.30
C THR A 11 21.84 -4.07 9.90
N GLY A 12 22.55 -3.81 11.00
CA GLY A 12 22.46 -2.58 11.80
C GLY A 12 21.15 -2.43 12.58
N ILE A 13 20.30 -3.47 12.62
CA ILE A 13 19.00 -3.42 13.30
C ILE A 13 19.21 -3.63 14.80
N HIS A 14 18.54 -2.79 15.59
CA HIS A 14 18.66 -2.71 17.04
C HIS A 14 17.42 -3.30 17.73
N TYR A 15 17.67 -4.21 18.66
CA TYR A 15 16.72 -5.16 19.22
C TYR A 15 16.64 -5.05 20.75
N GLN A 16 15.46 -5.22 21.34
CA GLN A 16 15.24 -5.16 22.80
C GLN A 16 14.30 -6.29 23.24
N ILE A 17 14.81 -7.24 24.03
CA ILE A 17 14.07 -8.40 24.51
C ILE A 17 13.65 -8.17 25.97
N ASN A 18 12.35 -7.99 26.23
CA ASN A 18 11.80 -7.65 27.54
C ASN A 18 11.23 -8.88 28.27
N SER A 19 12.10 -9.73 28.83
CA SER A 19 11.78 -11.04 29.43
C SER A 19 10.97 -10.98 30.73
N GLU A 20 11.13 -9.94 31.55
CA GLU A 20 10.48 -9.83 32.86
C GLU A 20 9.10 -9.14 32.80
N SER A 21 8.61 -8.77 31.61
CA SER A 21 7.43 -7.92 31.42
C SER A 21 6.15 -8.68 31.03
N ALA A 22 5.20 -8.76 31.97
CA ALA A 22 3.87 -9.31 31.73
C ALA A 22 2.88 -8.24 31.21
N LEU A 23 2.78 -8.07 29.89
CA LEU A 23 1.91 -7.09 29.22
C LEU A 23 0.94 -7.76 28.23
N THR A 24 -0.20 -7.11 27.94
CA THR A 24 -1.03 -7.44 26.76
C THR A 24 -0.40 -6.91 25.47
N TRP A 25 -0.81 -7.44 24.30
CA TRP A 25 -0.31 -7.01 22.98
C TRP A 25 -0.37 -5.49 22.79
N HIS A 26 -1.50 -4.86 23.12
CA HIS A 26 -1.67 -3.40 22.98
C HIS A 26 -0.81 -2.59 23.96
N GLN A 27 -0.48 -3.13 25.14
CA GLN A 27 0.42 -2.48 26.09
C GLN A 27 1.88 -2.63 25.64
N ALA A 28 2.29 -3.83 25.19
CA ALA A 28 3.61 -4.07 24.60
C ALA A 28 3.85 -3.17 23.38
N ARG A 29 2.83 -3.02 22.51
CA ARG A 29 2.87 -2.09 21.37
C ARG A 29 3.12 -0.65 21.80
N LYS A 30 2.35 -0.15 22.78
CA LYS A 30 2.55 1.22 23.31
C LYS A 30 3.93 1.40 23.97
N SER A 31 4.45 0.39 24.65
CA SER A 31 5.79 0.41 25.25
C SER A 31 6.92 0.49 24.20
N CYS A 32 6.73 -0.11 23.03
CA CYS A 32 7.63 0.09 21.88
C CYS A 32 7.47 1.50 21.30
N GLN A 33 6.24 1.94 21.05
CA GLN A 33 5.95 3.27 20.47
C GLN A 33 6.47 4.43 21.32
N GLN A 34 6.47 4.30 22.65
CA GLN A 34 7.08 5.26 23.59
C GLN A 34 8.60 5.38 23.48
N GLN A 35 9.28 4.42 22.83
CA GLN A 35 10.73 4.39 22.60
C GLN A 35 11.12 4.77 21.15
N ASN A 36 10.22 5.43 20.40
CA ASN A 36 10.33 5.69 18.94
C ASN A 36 10.47 4.40 18.10
N ALA A 37 9.74 3.37 18.50
CA ALA A 37 9.87 2.01 17.99
C ALA A 37 8.49 1.34 17.77
N GLU A 38 8.48 0.09 17.33
CA GLU A 38 7.26 -0.68 17.06
C GLU A 38 7.54 -2.17 17.27
N LEU A 39 6.49 -2.98 17.51
CA LEU A 39 6.63 -4.44 17.68
C LEU A 39 7.23 -5.13 16.45
N LEU A 40 7.86 -6.28 16.69
CA LEU A 40 8.62 -7.04 15.71
C LEU A 40 7.89 -7.23 14.39
N SER A 41 8.61 -7.01 13.28
CA SER A 41 8.35 -7.64 12.00
C SER A 41 9.51 -8.53 11.60
N ILE A 42 9.28 -9.83 11.38
CA ILE A 42 10.25 -10.71 10.72
C ILE A 42 9.94 -10.68 9.23
N THR A 43 10.90 -10.26 8.43
CA THR A 43 10.78 -10.08 6.98
C THR A 43 11.73 -10.96 6.18
N GLU A 44 12.85 -11.38 6.77
CA GLU A 44 13.90 -12.16 6.12
C GLU A 44 14.30 -13.39 6.96
N THR A 45 14.84 -14.44 6.32
CA THR A 45 15.18 -15.70 6.99
C THR A 45 16.37 -15.59 7.95
N GLN A 46 17.30 -14.66 7.68
CA GLN A 46 18.43 -14.35 8.56
C GLN A 46 17.96 -13.67 9.84
N GLU A 47 16.97 -12.77 9.75
CA GLU A 47 16.32 -12.11 10.88
C GLU A 47 15.63 -13.15 11.79
N GLN A 48 14.94 -14.13 11.20
CA GLN A 48 14.39 -15.26 11.96
C GLN A 48 15.47 -16.08 12.68
N ALA A 49 16.59 -16.38 12.01
CA ALA A 49 17.66 -17.20 12.58
C ALA A 49 18.39 -16.48 13.73
N TYR A 50 18.80 -15.22 13.52
CA TYR A 50 19.44 -14.39 14.55
C TYR A 50 18.55 -14.29 15.80
N ILE A 51 17.25 -14.04 15.62
CA ILE A 51 16.32 -13.90 16.75
C ILE A 51 15.98 -15.23 17.43
N GLY A 52 15.94 -16.34 16.68
CA GLY A 52 15.85 -17.67 17.29
C GLY A 52 17.03 -17.94 18.23
N GLU A 53 18.25 -17.60 17.79
CA GLU A 53 19.46 -17.74 18.62
C GLU A 53 19.45 -16.80 19.84
N GLN A 54 18.97 -15.55 19.70
CA GLN A 54 18.81 -14.62 20.83
C GLN A 54 17.75 -15.05 21.85
N THR A 55 16.85 -16.00 21.52
CA THR A 55 15.70 -16.35 22.38
C THR A 55 15.55 -17.83 22.74
N LYS A 56 16.44 -18.70 22.25
CA LYS A 56 16.52 -20.14 22.54
C LYS A 56 16.48 -20.51 24.04
N GLU A 57 16.92 -19.62 24.93
CA GLU A 57 17.07 -19.90 26.37
C GLU A 57 15.80 -19.57 27.18
N PHE A 58 14.81 -18.89 26.60
CA PHE A 58 13.56 -18.54 27.27
C PHE A 58 12.48 -19.60 27.01
N GLY A 59 12.02 -20.27 28.07
CA GLY A 59 10.92 -21.25 28.01
C GLY A 59 9.52 -20.66 27.81
N PHE A 60 9.38 -19.48 27.21
CA PHE A 60 8.12 -18.71 27.10
C PHE A 60 8.10 -17.76 25.88
N ALA A 61 7.04 -16.96 25.73
CA ALA A 61 6.77 -16.11 24.56
C ALA A 61 6.40 -14.65 24.95
N PHE A 62 6.81 -13.67 24.14
CA PHE A 62 6.68 -12.21 24.32
C PHE A 62 6.08 -11.54 23.06
N TRP A 63 4.93 -10.85 23.03
CA TRP A 63 4.21 -10.45 21.79
C TRP A 63 5.02 -9.97 20.52
N ILE A 64 4.84 -10.63 19.36
CA ILE A 64 5.25 -10.11 18.02
C ILE A 64 4.28 -9.05 17.47
N GLY A 65 4.69 -8.28 16.46
CA GLY A 65 3.83 -7.30 15.77
C GLY A 65 2.84 -7.88 14.74
N LEU A 66 2.91 -9.18 14.43
CA LEU A 66 2.01 -9.81 13.46
C LEU A 66 0.59 -9.87 14.02
N ASN A 67 -0.38 -9.37 13.25
CA ASN A 67 -1.76 -9.31 13.70
C ASN A 67 -2.75 -9.35 12.51
N ALA A 68 -4.03 -9.57 12.84
CA ALA A 68 -5.16 -9.46 11.93
C ALA A 68 -6.28 -8.65 12.62
N LEU A 69 -5.94 -7.46 13.14
CA LEU A 69 -6.86 -6.59 13.89
C LEU A 69 -7.74 -5.72 12.99
N ASP A 70 -7.32 -5.46 11.74
CA ASP A 70 -8.22 -4.93 10.72
C ASP A 70 -9.13 -6.06 10.21
N PHE A 71 -10.43 -5.80 10.18
CA PHE A 71 -11.46 -6.74 9.76
C PHE A 71 -11.54 -6.89 8.22
N ASN A 72 -10.97 -5.92 7.47
CA ASN A 72 -10.98 -5.86 6.01
C ASN A 72 -9.76 -6.58 5.41
N SER A 73 -8.57 -6.37 5.97
CA SER A 73 -7.30 -6.97 5.50
C SER A 73 -7.00 -8.34 6.10
N GLY A 74 -5.89 -8.93 5.63
CA GLY A 74 -5.27 -10.15 6.15
C GLY A 74 -4.23 -9.90 7.24
N TRP A 75 -3.31 -10.86 7.36
CA TRP A 75 -2.16 -10.77 8.26
C TRP A 75 -1.24 -9.61 7.88
N GLN A 76 -0.90 -8.78 8.85
CA GLN A 76 -0.04 -7.60 8.68
C GLN A 76 0.86 -7.35 9.89
N TRP A 77 2.03 -6.75 9.66
CA TRP A 77 2.93 -6.32 10.71
C TRP A 77 2.55 -4.94 11.25
N ALA A 78 2.60 -4.76 12.58
CA ALA A 78 2.24 -3.51 13.26
C ALA A 78 2.94 -2.26 12.69
N GLY A 79 4.21 -2.37 12.27
CA GLY A 79 5.00 -1.30 11.68
C GLY A 79 4.87 -1.09 10.17
N GLY A 80 3.92 -1.77 9.50
CA GLY A 80 3.72 -1.63 8.05
C GLY A 80 4.74 -2.37 7.17
N SER A 81 5.65 -3.14 7.77
CA SER A 81 6.52 -4.07 7.04
C SER A 81 5.69 -5.08 6.21
N PRO A 82 6.18 -5.53 5.04
CA PRO A 82 5.48 -6.52 4.23
C PRO A 82 5.41 -7.88 4.94
N PHE A 83 4.22 -8.49 4.99
CA PHE A 83 4.08 -9.88 5.46
C PHE A 83 4.43 -10.85 4.34
N ARG A 84 5.73 -10.95 4.04
CA ARG A 84 6.29 -11.72 2.91
C ARG A 84 7.09 -12.96 3.32
N TYR A 85 7.30 -13.16 4.62
CA TYR A 85 7.95 -14.35 5.18
C TYR A 85 7.05 -14.97 6.25
N LEU A 86 6.90 -16.30 6.22
CA LEU A 86 6.03 -17.08 7.08
C LEU A 86 6.85 -18.11 7.88
N ASN A 87 6.48 -18.33 9.14
CA ASN A 87 7.06 -19.37 9.99
C ASN A 87 6.00 -19.88 10.99
N TRP A 88 4.94 -20.50 10.47
CA TRP A 88 3.83 -20.98 11.28
C TRP A 88 4.15 -22.31 11.96
N ALA A 89 3.82 -22.43 13.25
CA ALA A 89 4.01 -23.68 13.99
C ALA A 89 3.22 -24.85 13.38
N PRO A 90 3.74 -26.10 13.41
CA PRO A 90 3.05 -27.28 12.89
C PRO A 90 1.63 -27.42 13.44
N GLY A 91 0.68 -27.74 12.56
CA GLY A 91 -0.74 -27.86 12.91
C GLY A 91 -1.49 -26.54 13.09
N LYS A 92 -0.83 -25.38 13.26
CA LYS A 92 -1.46 -24.05 13.33
C LYS A 92 -1.85 -23.48 11.95
N ARG A 93 -2.41 -24.33 11.08
CA ARG A 93 -3.11 -23.88 9.86
C ARG A 93 -4.36 -23.12 10.29
N CYS A 94 -4.42 -21.83 9.96
CA CYS A 94 -5.26 -20.82 10.61
C CYS A 94 -6.71 -21.23 10.91
N ILE A 95 -7.15 -21.04 12.16
CA ILE A 95 -8.52 -20.56 12.47
C ILE A 95 -8.69 -20.01 13.90
N TYR A 96 -8.01 -20.56 14.92
CA TYR A 96 -8.06 -20.01 16.30
C TYR A 96 -6.74 -20.08 17.10
N PHE A 97 -6.60 -19.12 18.03
CA PHE A 97 -5.54 -18.93 19.05
C PHE A 97 -4.11 -18.63 18.55
N VAL A 98 -3.78 -17.34 18.63
CA VAL A 98 -2.41 -16.77 18.58
C VAL A 98 -1.64 -17.11 19.85
N ILE A 99 -0.48 -17.76 19.70
CA ILE A 99 0.62 -17.87 20.68
C ILE A 99 1.92 -17.85 19.85
N PHE A 100 3.04 -17.42 20.44
CA PHE A 100 4.40 -17.29 19.87
C PHE A 100 4.64 -16.07 18.92
N ALA A 101 5.54 -15.12 19.21
CA ALA A 101 6.02 -14.78 20.55
C ALA A 101 7.38 -14.04 20.71
N LEU A 102 7.74 -12.98 19.96
CA LEU A 102 8.99 -12.18 20.17
C LEU A 102 8.79 -10.63 20.15
N ILE A 103 9.18 -9.88 21.19
CA ILE A 103 9.19 -8.38 21.22
C ILE A 103 10.54 -7.86 20.72
N LEU A 104 10.56 -7.08 19.63
CA LEU A 104 11.75 -6.57 18.93
C LEU A 104 11.40 -5.35 18.04
N ILE A 105 12.39 -4.61 17.52
CA ILE A 105 12.25 -3.19 17.11
C ILE A 105 13.05 -2.84 15.82
N ARG A 106 12.67 -1.74 15.13
CA ARG A 106 13.43 -1.08 14.03
C ARG A 106 13.23 0.45 14.07
N TYR A 107 14.24 1.24 13.66
CA TYR A 107 14.27 2.71 13.83
C TYR A 107 14.22 3.47 12.48
N GLN A 108 13.41 4.55 12.39
CA GLN A 108 13.60 5.65 11.42
C GLN A 108 13.02 6.98 11.96
N LEU A 109 13.66 8.09 11.61
CA LEU A 109 13.30 9.44 12.04
C LEU A 109 12.37 10.12 11.02
N ILE A 110 11.23 10.65 11.47
CA ILE A 110 10.34 11.49 10.64
C ILE A 110 10.07 12.84 11.33
N LYS A 111 10.36 13.94 10.62
CA LYS A 111 10.06 15.31 11.07
C LYS A 111 8.58 15.67 10.87
N ILE A 112 8.14 16.71 11.59
CA ILE A 112 6.82 17.35 11.43
C ILE A 112 6.70 17.90 9.99
N ALA A 113 5.52 17.78 9.38
CA ALA A 113 5.27 18.20 8.01
C ALA A 113 3.88 18.85 7.86
N LEU A 114 3.79 19.89 7.02
CA LEU A 114 2.57 20.60 6.64
C LEU A 114 1.97 20.01 5.36
N ALA A 115 0.68 20.25 5.11
CA ALA A 115 -0.10 19.62 4.04
C ALA A 115 -0.18 20.43 2.73
N LYS A 116 -0.56 19.77 1.64
CA LYS A 116 -0.92 20.36 0.33
C LYS A 116 -2.37 20.07 -0.05
N VAL A 117 -2.87 20.56 -1.18
CA VAL A 117 -4.31 20.66 -1.47
C VAL A 117 -4.77 19.70 -2.57
N ILE A 118 -6.04 19.26 -2.56
CA ILE A 118 -6.73 18.65 -3.72
C ILE A 118 -7.96 19.49 -4.08
N SER A 119 -8.14 19.86 -5.37
CA SER A 119 -9.19 20.79 -5.86
C SER A 119 -9.91 20.32 -7.15
N GLY A 120 -10.73 21.17 -7.79
CA GLY A 120 -11.73 20.85 -8.86
C GLY A 120 -12.11 21.93 -9.94
N LYS A 121 -11.21 22.24 -10.89
CA LYS A 121 -11.28 23.01 -12.18
C LYS A 121 -11.47 24.56 -12.22
N SER A 122 -10.35 25.32 -12.33
CA SER A 122 -10.03 26.39 -13.35
C SER A 122 -9.35 27.70 -12.82
N ILE A 123 -8.23 28.28 -13.28
CA ILE A 123 -7.05 27.89 -14.09
C ILE A 123 -6.01 29.07 -14.13
N LEU A 124 -4.69 28.85 -13.94
CA LEU A 124 -3.51 29.46 -14.63
C LEU A 124 -2.18 29.63 -13.81
N ILE A 125 -1.07 29.08 -14.35
CA ILE A 125 0.26 29.66 -14.77
C ILE A 125 0.86 30.86 -13.95
N TYR A 126 2.15 30.93 -13.49
CA TYR A 126 3.46 30.52 -14.09
C TYR A 126 4.53 29.91 -13.11
N ASN A 127 5.74 29.63 -13.65
CA ASN A 127 6.92 28.83 -13.20
C ASN A 127 7.75 29.37 -11.99
N ASN A 128 8.66 28.59 -11.34
CA ASN A 128 9.88 27.99 -11.94
C ASN A 128 10.60 26.85 -11.13
N SER A 129 11.06 25.80 -11.84
CA SER A 129 12.12 24.80 -11.52
C SER A 129 12.09 24.01 -10.19
N ARG A 130 12.43 22.71 -10.07
CA ARG A 130 12.73 21.54 -10.94
C ARG A 130 12.33 20.31 -10.07
N SER A 131 12.04 19.10 -10.55
CA SER A 131 12.38 18.43 -11.82
C SER A 131 11.14 18.01 -12.62
N LYS A 132 11.33 17.66 -13.90
CA LYS A 132 10.30 17.04 -14.73
C LYS A 132 10.33 15.51 -14.55
N SER A 133 9.23 14.92 -14.10
CA SER A 133 8.88 13.56 -14.55
C SER A 133 8.44 13.67 -16.02
N MET A 134 9.05 12.90 -16.91
CA MET A 134 8.60 12.82 -18.30
C MET A 134 7.27 12.04 -18.36
N PRO A 135 6.33 12.40 -19.25
CA PRO A 135 5.13 11.58 -19.46
C PRO A 135 5.55 10.19 -19.95
N VAL A 136 5.16 9.17 -19.19
CA VAL A 136 5.43 7.77 -19.52
C VAL A 136 4.60 7.41 -20.74
N GLN A 137 5.24 7.24 -21.89
CA GLN A 137 4.59 6.77 -23.10
C GLN A 137 4.53 5.23 -23.07
N CYS A 138 3.32 4.69 -23.26
CA CYS A 138 3.06 3.26 -23.31
C CYS A 138 2.48 2.89 -24.68
N THR A 139 2.67 1.64 -25.09
CA THR A 139 2.03 1.07 -26.28
C THR A 139 0.51 1.00 -26.11
N ASP A 140 -0.25 1.06 -27.20
CA ASP A 140 -1.71 0.95 -27.15
C ASP A 140 -2.15 -0.32 -26.38
N GLY A 141 -3.20 -0.18 -25.55
CA GLY A 141 -3.63 -1.24 -24.61
C GLY A 141 -2.84 -1.31 -23.29
N TRP A 142 -1.85 -0.44 -23.07
CA TRP A 142 -1.08 -0.35 -21.82
C TRP A 142 -1.24 1.02 -21.15
N TRP A 143 -1.49 1.03 -19.84
CA TRP A 143 -1.75 2.22 -19.05
C TRP A 143 -0.50 2.69 -18.28
N PRO A 144 -0.14 3.98 -18.35
CA PRO A 144 1.04 4.53 -17.66
C PRO A 144 0.79 4.85 -16.19
N TYR A 145 1.63 4.34 -15.29
CA TYR A 145 1.67 4.73 -13.87
C TYR A 145 3.07 4.60 -13.27
N ALA A 146 3.48 5.53 -12.39
CA ALA A 146 4.74 5.46 -11.62
C ALA A 146 6.02 5.06 -12.42
N GLY A 147 6.20 5.58 -13.64
CA GLY A 147 7.36 5.24 -14.48
C GLY A 147 7.27 3.90 -15.24
N HIS A 148 6.11 3.23 -15.20
CA HIS A 148 5.87 1.90 -15.74
C HIS A 148 4.58 1.87 -16.57
N CYS A 149 4.42 0.81 -17.38
CA CYS A 149 3.24 0.51 -18.18
C CYS A 149 2.59 -0.79 -17.67
N TYR A 150 1.27 -0.82 -17.58
CA TYR A 150 0.49 -1.96 -17.08
C TYR A 150 -0.61 -2.38 -18.06
N SER A 151 -0.93 -3.67 -18.12
CA SER A 151 -2.09 -4.16 -18.89
C SER A 151 -2.77 -5.33 -18.18
N ILE A 152 -4.11 -5.41 -18.27
CA ILE A 152 -4.90 -6.54 -17.78
C ILE A 152 -5.25 -7.44 -18.97
N HIS A 153 -4.86 -8.69 -18.85
CA HIS A 153 -5.16 -9.76 -19.79
C HIS A 153 -6.29 -10.64 -19.22
N GLN A 154 -7.36 -10.77 -19.99
CA GLN A 154 -8.58 -11.51 -19.61
C GLN A 154 -8.62 -12.94 -20.17
N ASP A 155 -7.62 -13.33 -20.98
CA ASP A 155 -7.44 -14.71 -21.45
C ASP A 155 -6.96 -15.60 -20.28
N PRO A 156 -7.71 -16.63 -19.86
CA PRO A 156 -7.31 -17.44 -18.71
C PRO A 156 -6.02 -18.22 -18.96
N LYS A 157 -5.11 -18.21 -17.99
CA LYS A 157 -3.81 -18.89 -18.00
C LYS A 157 -3.44 -19.45 -16.62
N THR A 158 -2.58 -20.46 -16.59
CA THR A 158 -1.80 -20.79 -15.38
C THR A 158 -0.85 -19.64 -15.04
N TRP A 159 -0.33 -19.59 -13.82
CA TRP A 159 0.61 -18.55 -13.41
C TRP A 159 1.89 -18.52 -14.28
N GLU A 160 2.44 -19.69 -14.63
CA GLU A 160 3.63 -19.81 -15.47
C GLU A 160 3.37 -19.46 -16.95
N ASP A 161 2.18 -19.82 -17.47
CA ASP A 161 1.75 -19.41 -18.82
C ASP A 161 1.51 -17.89 -18.89
N ALA A 162 0.97 -17.29 -17.82
CA ALA A 162 0.76 -15.85 -17.69
C ALA A 162 2.09 -15.09 -17.61
N LEU A 163 3.03 -15.57 -16.79
CA LEU A 163 4.40 -15.08 -16.73
C LEU A 163 5.09 -15.12 -18.09
N SER A 164 4.99 -16.26 -18.78
CA SER A 164 5.47 -16.45 -20.14
C SER A 164 4.79 -15.52 -21.15
N SER A 165 3.52 -15.13 -20.93
CA SER A 165 2.77 -14.20 -21.78
C SER A 165 3.21 -12.74 -21.58
N CYS A 166 3.48 -12.32 -20.34
CA CYS A 166 4.02 -10.99 -20.05
C CYS A 166 5.46 -10.83 -20.57
N ARG A 167 6.29 -11.87 -20.43
CA ARG A 167 7.69 -11.88 -20.91
C ARG A 167 7.81 -11.82 -22.43
N LYS A 168 6.83 -12.33 -23.18
CA LYS A 168 6.72 -12.16 -24.65
C LYS A 168 6.36 -10.73 -25.09
N GLN A 169 6.08 -9.82 -24.16
CA GLN A 169 5.70 -8.42 -24.42
C GLN A 169 6.68 -7.41 -23.79
N ASP A 170 7.92 -7.83 -23.54
CA ASP A 170 8.99 -7.10 -22.85
C ASP A 170 8.64 -6.66 -21.41
N GLY A 171 7.81 -7.46 -20.73
CA GLY A 171 7.40 -7.25 -19.35
C GLY A 171 7.54 -8.48 -18.47
N ASP A 172 6.90 -8.43 -17.31
CA ASP A 172 6.77 -9.54 -16.37
C ASP A 172 5.36 -9.47 -15.73
N LEU A 173 4.99 -10.42 -14.88
CA LEU A 173 3.76 -10.29 -14.09
C LEU A 173 3.86 -9.09 -13.13
N ALA A 174 2.73 -8.45 -12.85
CA ALA A 174 2.73 -7.18 -12.13
C ALA A 174 3.23 -7.31 -10.69
N SER A 175 4.35 -6.66 -10.41
CA SER A 175 4.86 -6.37 -9.07
C SER A 175 4.24 -5.09 -8.51
N ILE A 176 4.00 -5.06 -7.18
CA ILE A 176 3.36 -3.94 -6.49
C ILE A 176 4.19 -3.57 -5.24
N HIS A 177 4.63 -2.32 -5.12
CA HIS A 177 5.60 -1.89 -4.12
C HIS A 177 5.04 -0.91 -3.08
N ASN A 178 3.82 -0.39 -3.28
CA ASN A 178 3.20 0.60 -2.40
C ASN A 178 1.67 0.67 -2.61
N ILE A 179 0.98 1.33 -1.67
CA ILE A 179 -0.48 1.49 -1.68
C ILE A 179 -1.00 2.35 -2.85
N ALA A 180 -0.21 3.26 -3.42
CA ALA A 180 -0.64 4.12 -4.52
C ALA A 180 -0.70 3.33 -5.86
N GLU A 181 0.28 2.46 -6.08
CA GLU A 181 0.36 1.50 -7.20
C GLU A 181 -0.72 0.42 -7.11
N HIS A 182 -0.95 -0.12 -5.91
CA HIS A 182 -2.11 -0.97 -5.62
C HIS A 182 -3.44 -0.26 -5.90
N SER A 183 -3.55 0.99 -5.47
CA SER A 183 -4.76 1.79 -5.69
C SER A 183 -4.96 2.14 -7.17
N PHE A 184 -3.90 2.35 -7.94
CA PHE A 184 -3.98 2.55 -9.40
C PHE A 184 -4.56 1.31 -10.10
N LEU A 185 -4.08 0.11 -9.74
CA LEU A 185 -4.58 -1.16 -10.24
C LEU A 185 -6.10 -1.27 -10.02
N VAL A 186 -6.57 -1.00 -8.80
CA VAL A 186 -7.99 -1.17 -8.43
C VAL A 186 -8.89 -0.07 -8.99
N SER A 187 -8.41 1.18 -9.11
CA SER A 187 -9.26 2.33 -9.49
C SER A 187 -9.15 2.78 -10.96
N GLN A 188 -8.01 2.58 -11.62
CA GLN A 188 -7.74 3.16 -12.96
C GLN A 188 -7.42 2.13 -14.04
N LEU A 189 -6.89 0.95 -13.70
CA LEU A 189 -6.43 -0.03 -14.68
C LEU A 189 -7.57 -0.82 -15.38
N GLY A 190 -8.83 -0.63 -14.96
CA GLY A 190 -10.00 -1.34 -15.51
C GLY A 190 -10.35 -2.66 -14.81
N TYR A 191 -9.70 -2.94 -13.68
CA TYR A 191 -10.03 -4.04 -12.77
C TYR A 191 -11.50 -4.03 -12.32
N LYS A 192 -12.12 -5.21 -12.20
CA LYS A 192 -13.50 -5.35 -11.69
C LYS A 192 -13.52 -6.14 -10.36
N PRO A 193 -14.35 -5.77 -9.37
CA PRO A 193 -14.51 -6.51 -8.12
C PRO A 193 -14.88 -7.99 -8.24
N THR A 194 -15.46 -8.39 -9.37
CA THR A 194 -15.85 -9.76 -9.72
C THR A 194 -14.74 -10.58 -10.37
N GLU A 195 -13.62 -9.94 -10.75
CA GLU A 195 -12.49 -10.58 -11.39
C GLU A 195 -11.48 -11.09 -10.37
N GLU A 196 -10.65 -12.01 -10.84
CA GLU A 196 -9.56 -12.62 -10.10
C GLU A 196 -8.38 -12.76 -11.07
N LEU A 197 -7.27 -12.07 -10.78
CA LEU A 197 -6.15 -11.91 -11.72
C LEU A 197 -4.82 -12.29 -11.05
N TRP A 198 -3.92 -12.95 -11.79
CA TRP A 198 -2.57 -13.25 -11.31
C TRP A 198 -1.72 -11.99 -11.14
N LEU A 199 -0.98 -11.95 -10.02
CA LEU A 199 0.13 -11.03 -9.76
C LEU A 199 1.46 -11.79 -9.81
N GLY A 200 2.59 -11.08 -9.89
CA GLY A 200 3.92 -11.71 -9.94
C GLY A 200 4.44 -12.27 -8.62
N LEU A 201 3.64 -12.30 -7.55
CA LEU A 201 4.07 -12.74 -6.22
C LEU A 201 3.89 -14.25 -6.07
N SER A 202 4.94 -14.95 -5.65
CA SER A 202 4.94 -16.39 -5.39
C SER A 202 6.03 -16.78 -4.39
N ASP A 203 5.89 -17.91 -3.72
CA ASP A 203 6.96 -18.54 -2.91
C ASP A 203 7.52 -19.83 -3.55
N LEU A 204 7.22 -20.06 -4.83
CA LEU A 204 7.69 -21.19 -5.66
C LEU A 204 9.21 -21.45 -5.64
N LYS A 205 10.03 -20.42 -5.40
CA LYS A 205 11.50 -20.54 -5.29
C LYS A 205 11.97 -21.01 -3.92
N ALA A 206 11.23 -20.65 -2.87
CA ALA A 206 11.58 -20.79 -1.48
C ALA A 206 10.29 -20.77 -0.65
N HIS A 207 9.68 -21.94 -0.47
CA HIS A 207 8.40 -22.11 0.21
C HIS A 207 8.39 -21.39 1.57
N TRP A 208 7.28 -20.70 1.87
CA TRP A 208 7.09 -19.72 2.97
C TRP A 208 7.78 -18.35 2.80
N TYR A 209 8.46 -18.07 1.68
CA TYR A 209 9.12 -16.79 1.42
C TYR A 209 8.72 -16.21 0.04
N PHE A 210 7.85 -15.20 0.07
CA PHE A 210 7.30 -14.59 -1.13
C PHE A 210 8.27 -13.61 -1.81
N GLU A 211 8.41 -13.79 -3.13
CA GLU A 211 9.20 -12.94 -4.03
C GLU A 211 8.39 -12.52 -5.26
N TRP A 212 8.76 -11.39 -5.85
CA TRP A 212 8.26 -11.00 -7.17
C TRP A 212 9.01 -11.73 -8.30
N SER A 213 8.27 -12.13 -9.33
CA SER A 213 8.77 -12.80 -10.54
C SER A 213 9.74 -11.94 -11.36
N ASP A 214 9.62 -10.61 -11.27
CA ASP A 214 10.53 -9.62 -11.89
C ASP A 214 11.83 -9.39 -11.09
N GLY A 215 12.01 -10.06 -9.95
CA GLY A 215 13.18 -9.92 -9.07
C GLY A 215 13.21 -8.63 -8.24
N SER A 216 12.13 -7.86 -8.21
CA SER A 216 12.03 -6.67 -7.36
C SER A 216 11.80 -7.02 -5.88
N PRO A 217 12.21 -6.14 -4.93
CA PRO A 217 11.99 -6.39 -3.51
C PRO A 217 10.51 -6.21 -3.13
N VAL A 218 9.93 -7.18 -2.43
CA VAL A 218 8.61 -7.04 -1.80
C VAL A 218 8.73 -6.01 -0.68
N ARG A 219 8.08 -4.85 -0.84
CA ARG A 219 8.07 -3.74 0.14
C ARG A 219 6.68 -3.39 0.66
N PHE A 220 5.66 -4.06 0.12
CA PHE A 220 4.25 -3.85 0.41
C PHE A 220 3.51 -5.17 0.23
N THR A 221 2.51 -5.42 1.07
CA THR A 221 1.61 -6.58 0.97
C THR A 221 0.18 -6.16 1.32
N ALA A 222 -0.78 -6.43 0.44
CA ALA A 222 -2.20 -6.16 0.67
C ALA A 222 -2.99 -7.46 0.78
N TRP A 223 -2.66 -8.31 1.75
CA TRP A 223 -3.37 -9.59 1.94
C TRP A 223 -4.85 -9.39 2.27
N ARG A 224 -5.68 -10.30 1.77
CA ARG A 224 -7.10 -10.43 2.10
C ARG A 224 -7.26 -11.09 3.47
N ARG A 225 -8.40 -10.88 4.13
CA ARG A 225 -8.70 -11.56 5.40
C ARG A 225 -8.44 -13.07 5.35
N SER A 226 -7.75 -13.57 6.38
CA SER A 226 -7.28 -14.97 6.51
C SER A 226 -6.32 -15.45 5.41
N GLN A 227 -5.69 -14.53 4.66
CA GLN A 227 -4.64 -14.83 3.68
C GLN A 227 -3.29 -14.29 4.18
N PRO A 228 -2.15 -14.85 3.72
CA PRO A 228 -2.02 -16.07 2.90
C PRO A 228 -2.48 -17.34 3.64
N SER A 229 -3.01 -18.31 2.90
CA SER A 229 -3.59 -19.57 3.42
C SER A 229 -3.09 -20.79 2.64
N TYR A 230 -2.54 -21.75 3.38
CA TYR A 230 -1.99 -23.01 2.84
C TYR A 230 -2.85 -24.17 3.34
N THR A 231 -4.03 -24.29 2.74
CA THR A 231 -5.06 -25.28 3.08
C THR A 231 -4.69 -26.66 2.54
N SER A 232 -4.18 -26.72 1.31
CA SER A 232 -3.65 -27.91 0.65
C SER A 232 -2.12 -27.98 0.68
N GLY A 233 -1.43 -26.85 0.81
CA GLY A 233 0.03 -26.77 0.69
C GLY A 233 0.50 -26.74 -0.76
N LEU A 234 -0.34 -26.23 -1.66
CA LEU A 234 -0.09 -26.06 -3.10
C LEU A 234 -0.45 -24.65 -3.59
N GLU A 235 -0.80 -23.76 -2.65
CA GLU A 235 -1.27 -22.40 -2.92
C GLU A 235 -0.09 -21.41 -3.05
N ASP A 236 0.93 -21.75 -3.84
CA ASP A 236 2.21 -21.01 -3.87
C ASP A 236 2.21 -19.75 -4.79
N CYS A 237 1.07 -19.42 -5.41
CA CYS A 237 0.90 -18.28 -6.33
C CYS A 237 -0.17 -17.31 -5.85
N VAL A 238 0.00 -16.01 -6.15
CA VAL A 238 -0.85 -14.95 -5.60
C VAL A 238 -1.76 -14.30 -6.63
N SER A 239 -3.05 -14.24 -6.31
CA SER A 239 -4.10 -13.55 -7.08
C SER A 239 -4.56 -12.25 -6.40
N VAL A 240 -5.06 -11.29 -7.18
CA VAL A 240 -5.80 -10.11 -6.71
C VAL A 240 -7.30 -10.31 -6.97
N LYS A 241 -8.16 -10.13 -5.94
CA LYS A 241 -9.60 -10.46 -6.02
C LYS A 241 -10.51 -9.69 -5.04
N GLY A 242 -11.73 -9.35 -5.47
CA GLY A 242 -12.74 -8.65 -4.65
C GLY A 242 -12.65 -7.12 -4.70
N GLN A 243 -13.59 -6.43 -4.02
CA GLN A 243 -13.78 -4.97 -4.14
C GLN A 243 -12.50 -4.13 -3.96
N ASP A 244 -11.73 -4.42 -2.92
CA ASP A 244 -10.50 -3.68 -2.58
C ASP A 244 -9.24 -4.18 -3.29
N GLY A 245 -9.35 -5.20 -4.16
CA GLY A 245 -8.19 -5.83 -4.78
C GLY A 245 -7.19 -6.39 -3.75
N TYR A 246 -7.67 -6.94 -2.63
CA TYR A 246 -6.81 -7.65 -1.69
C TYR A 246 -6.31 -8.99 -2.27
N TRP A 247 -5.15 -9.43 -1.82
CA TRP A 247 -4.40 -10.55 -2.36
C TRP A 247 -4.74 -11.86 -1.65
N ALA A 248 -4.71 -12.99 -2.36
CA ALA A 248 -4.86 -14.32 -1.79
C ALA A 248 -3.87 -15.30 -2.43
N THR A 249 -3.53 -16.35 -1.68
CA THR A 249 -2.86 -17.52 -2.25
C THR A 249 -3.87 -18.43 -2.96
N ASP A 250 -3.49 -18.91 -4.14
CA ASP A 250 -4.26 -19.79 -5.01
C ASP A 250 -3.30 -20.80 -5.68
N VAL A 251 -3.81 -21.96 -6.10
CA VAL A 251 -2.97 -23.01 -6.74
C VAL A 251 -2.53 -22.56 -8.13
N CYS A 252 -1.23 -22.57 -8.40
CA CYS A 252 -0.61 -22.00 -9.61
C CYS A 252 -1.14 -22.53 -10.97
N ASN A 253 -1.74 -23.73 -10.99
CA ASN A 253 -2.33 -24.35 -12.18
C ASN A 253 -3.75 -23.85 -12.51
N LYS A 254 -4.34 -23.02 -11.65
CA LYS A 254 -5.66 -22.40 -11.83
C LYS A 254 -5.63 -21.46 -13.04
N GLN A 255 -6.67 -21.53 -13.87
CA GLN A 255 -6.81 -20.70 -15.07
C GLN A 255 -7.44 -19.36 -14.69
N LEU A 256 -6.66 -18.28 -14.68
CA LEU A 256 -7.09 -16.92 -14.34
C LEU A 256 -6.62 -15.91 -15.38
N GLY A 257 -7.28 -14.74 -15.44
CA GLY A 257 -6.68 -13.57 -16.09
C GLY A 257 -5.42 -13.12 -15.34
N TYR A 258 -4.67 -12.17 -15.89
CA TYR A 258 -3.38 -11.78 -15.35
C TYR A 258 -3.05 -10.32 -15.63
N ILE A 259 -2.16 -9.75 -14.82
CA ILE A 259 -1.73 -8.35 -14.97
C ILE A 259 -0.25 -8.35 -15.34
N CYS A 260 0.08 -7.74 -16.48
CA CYS A 260 1.47 -7.54 -16.91
C CYS A 260 1.96 -6.13 -16.55
N LYS A 261 3.26 -6.02 -16.24
CA LYS A 261 3.96 -4.76 -15.97
C LYS A 261 5.25 -4.69 -16.79
N LYS A 262 5.57 -3.53 -17.35
CA LYS A 262 6.86 -3.28 -18.02
C LYS A 262 7.34 -1.85 -17.86
N LYS A 263 8.62 -1.62 -18.20
CA LYS A 263 9.16 -0.27 -18.36
C LYS A 263 8.68 0.33 -19.69
N PRO A 264 8.51 1.65 -19.81
CA PRO A 264 8.22 2.28 -21.10
C PRO A 264 9.35 2.01 -22.09
N SER A 265 8.98 1.80 -23.36
CA SER A 265 9.93 1.59 -24.44
C SER A 265 10.80 2.84 -24.65
N SER A 266 12.10 2.66 -24.83
CA SER A 266 13.04 3.77 -25.09
C SER A 266 12.79 4.49 -26.43
N GLN A 267 12.07 3.85 -27.35
CA GLN A 267 11.55 4.48 -28.57
C GLN A 267 10.18 5.09 -28.32
N SER A 268 10.14 6.31 -27.79
CA SER A 268 8.94 7.15 -27.77
C SER A 268 9.28 8.55 -28.28
N SER A 269 8.69 8.93 -29.41
CA SER A 269 8.64 10.33 -29.83
C SER A 269 7.83 11.18 -28.84
N GLU A 270 8.06 12.49 -28.84
CA GLU A 270 7.24 13.44 -28.06
C GLU A 270 5.81 13.52 -28.62
N LYS A 271 4.96 12.57 -28.23
CA LYS A 271 3.51 12.80 -28.17
C LYS A 271 3.22 13.63 -26.93
N GLU A 272 2.42 14.69 -27.07
CA GLU A 272 1.87 15.43 -25.94
C GLU A 272 1.14 14.46 -24.96
N PRO A 273 1.14 14.74 -23.65
CA PRO A 273 0.42 13.92 -22.69
C PRO A 273 -1.06 13.86 -23.08
N ILE A 274 -1.65 12.66 -23.06
CA ILE A 274 -3.04 12.41 -23.49
C ILE A 274 -3.97 13.35 -22.71
N GLU A 275 -4.54 14.33 -23.42
CA GLU A 275 -5.47 15.30 -22.86
C GLU A 275 -6.87 14.72 -22.87
N ASP A 276 -7.46 14.57 -21.68
CA ASP A 276 -8.86 14.21 -21.53
C ASP A 276 -9.74 15.42 -21.88
N PRO A 277 -10.55 15.38 -22.96
CA PRO A 277 -11.34 16.53 -23.41
C PRO A 277 -12.47 16.90 -22.44
N GLY A 278 -12.82 16.02 -21.49
CA GLY A 278 -13.73 16.32 -20.39
C GLY A 278 -13.05 17.01 -19.20
N CYS A 279 -11.72 16.94 -19.08
CA CYS A 279 -10.96 17.63 -18.04
C CYS A 279 -10.26 18.91 -18.56
N GLN A 280 -9.25 19.39 -17.85
CA GLN A 280 -8.44 20.57 -18.21
C GLN A 280 -6.96 20.14 -18.20
N LYS A 281 -6.07 20.85 -18.90
CA LYS A 281 -4.65 20.47 -18.93
C LYS A 281 -4.06 20.39 -17.51
N GLY A 282 -3.51 19.24 -17.15
CA GLY A 282 -2.99 18.93 -15.80
C GLY A 282 -3.99 18.27 -14.82
N TRP A 283 -5.28 18.22 -15.15
CA TRP A 283 -6.32 17.60 -14.32
C TRP A 283 -6.47 16.10 -14.64
N LYS A 284 -6.86 15.30 -13.65
CA LYS A 284 -7.13 13.86 -13.82
C LYS A 284 -8.61 13.55 -13.62
N ARG A 285 -9.19 12.81 -14.57
CA ARG A 285 -10.61 12.40 -14.53
C ARG A 285 -10.79 11.16 -13.66
N TYR A 286 -11.83 11.13 -12.85
CA TYR A 286 -12.31 9.91 -12.22
C TYR A 286 -13.84 9.97 -12.04
N GLY A 287 -14.55 8.94 -12.49
CA GLY A 287 -16.01 8.96 -12.60
C GLY A 287 -16.50 10.11 -13.49
N PHE A 288 -17.27 11.03 -12.91
CA PHE A 288 -17.74 12.24 -13.59
C PHE A 288 -16.92 13.50 -13.25
N HIS A 289 -15.99 13.41 -12.29
CA HIS A 289 -15.26 14.53 -11.70
C HIS A 289 -13.83 14.65 -12.27
N CYS A 290 -13.22 15.83 -12.10
CA CYS A 290 -11.83 16.13 -12.45
C CYS A 290 -11.09 16.69 -11.24
N TYR A 291 -9.94 16.11 -10.90
CA TYR A 291 -9.17 16.40 -9.69
C TYR A 291 -7.78 16.95 -10.04
N LEU A 292 -7.24 17.81 -9.18
CA LEU A 292 -5.87 18.33 -9.25
C LEU A 292 -5.23 18.31 -7.87
N VAL A 293 -3.94 17.96 -7.81
CA VAL A 293 -3.14 18.08 -6.59
C VAL A 293 -2.29 19.34 -6.64
N GLY A 294 -2.45 20.22 -5.66
CA GLY A 294 -1.73 21.47 -5.53
C GLY A 294 -0.23 21.29 -5.24
N SER A 295 0.58 22.20 -5.79
CA SER A 295 2.04 22.25 -5.58
C SER A 295 2.45 23.14 -4.39
N ALA A 296 1.60 24.07 -3.94
CA ALA A 296 1.85 24.94 -2.78
C ALA A 296 1.58 24.23 -1.44
N LEU A 297 2.34 24.58 -0.40
CA LEU A 297 2.00 24.31 1.01
C LEU A 297 1.06 25.41 1.47
N LEU A 298 -0.10 25.06 2.03
CA LEU A 298 -1.17 26.00 2.41
C LEU A 298 -1.87 25.54 3.69
N THR A 299 -2.43 26.48 4.46
CA THR A 299 -3.41 26.18 5.52
C THR A 299 -4.77 25.79 4.92
N PHE A 300 -5.66 25.18 5.70
CA PHE A 300 -7.00 24.81 5.24
C PHE A 300 -7.82 26.00 4.68
N SER A 301 -7.73 27.19 5.30
CA SER A 301 -8.46 28.38 4.80
C SER A 301 -7.91 28.90 3.48
N GLU A 302 -6.59 28.93 3.32
CA GLU A 302 -5.94 29.30 2.05
C GLU A 302 -6.20 28.24 0.97
N ALA A 303 -6.21 26.97 1.36
CA ALA A 303 -6.53 25.84 0.50
C ALA A 303 -7.96 25.93 -0.04
N ASN A 304 -8.95 26.17 0.83
CA ASN A 304 -10.35 26.33 0.41
C ASN A 304 -10.52 27.54 -0.51
N LYS A 305 -9.96 28.71 -0.16
CA LYS A 305 -9.97 29.90 -1.02
C LYS A 305 -9.28 29.68 -2.37
N THR A 306 -8.22 28.87 -2.39
CA THR A 306 -7.55 28.48 -3.64
C THR A 306 -8.45 27.60 -4.50
N CYS A 307 -9.27 26.74 -3.90
CA CYS A 307 -10.30 25.98 -4.59
C CYS A 307 -11.42 26.88 -5.11
N GLU A 308 -12.03 27.70 -4.25
CA GLU A 308 -13.11 28.63 -4.60
C GLU A 308 -12.71 29.57 -5.75
N HIS A 309 -11.50 30.15 -5.68
CA HIS A 309 -10.92 30.96 -6.75
C HIS A 309 -10.75 30.15 -8.05
N ASN A 310 -10.37 28.87 -7.92
CA ASN A 310 -10.32 27.93 -9.04
C ASN A 310 -11.70 27.33 -9.39
N LYS A 311 -12.83 28.01 -9.10
CA LYS A 311 -14.21 27.55 -9.34
C LYS A 311 -14.52 26.14 -8.80
N ALA A 312 -13.86 25.79 -7.70
CA ALA A 312 -13.83 24.46 -7.12
C ALA A 312 -14.15 24.45 -5.62
N TYR A 313 -14.26 23.25 -5.07
CA TYR A 313 -14.17 22.97 -3.64
C TYR A 313 -12.97 22.06 -3.35
N LEU A 314 -12.61 21.90 -2.08
CA LEU A 314 -11.66 20.88 -1.63
C LEU A 314 -12.26 19.49 -1.85
N ALA A 315 -11.48 18.54 -2.37
CA ALA A 315 -12.02 17.24 -2.79
C ALA A 315 -12.89 16.55 -1.72
N THR A 316 -14.09 16.13 -2.14
CA THR A 316 -14.96 15.20 -1.40
C THR A 316 -14.39 13.79 -1.43
N VAL A 317 -14.95 12.90 -0.60
CA VAL A 317 -14.74 11.46 -0.68
C VAL A 317 -16.08 10.77 -0.42
N GLU A 318 -16.88 10.66 -1.48
CA GLU A 318 -18.23 10.08 -1.48
C GLU A 318 -18.17 8.54 -1.49
N SER A 319 -17.07 7.95 -1.96
CA SER A 319 -16.95 6.49 -2.10
C SER A 319 -15.56 5.92 -1.80
N ARG A 320 -15.55 4.61 -1.48
CA ARG A 320 -14.35 3.77 -1.37
C ARG A 320 -13.47 3.84 -2.64
N ASN A 321 -14.08 3.78 -3.82
CA ASN A 321 -13.33 3.70 -5.08
C ASN A 321 -12.67 5.05 -5.43
N GLU A 322 -13.31 6.16 -5.05
CA GLU A 322 -12.75 7.51 -5.11
C GLU A 322 -11.62 7.71 -4.09
N GLN A 323 -11.79 7.22 -2.85
CA GLN A 323 -10.71 7.19 -1.86
C GLN A 323 -9.46 6.48 -2.41
N THR A 324 -9.65 5.32 -3.06
CA THR A 324 -8.60 4.59 -3.75
C THR A 324 -7.98 5.43 -4.88
N PHE A 325 -8.79 6.05 -5.75
CA PHE A 325 -8.29 6.94 -6.80
C PHE A 325 -7.42 8.09 -6.22
N LEU A 326 -7.87 8.78 -5.18
CA LEU A 326 -7.13 9.87 -4.54
C LEU A 326 -5.80 9.40 -3.92
N ILE A 327 -5.75 8.19 -3.35
CA ILE A 327 -4.50 7.56 -2.88
C ILE A 327 -3.55 7.30 -4.06
N SER A 328 -4.05 6.78 -5.18
CA SER A 328 -3.22 6.57 -6.38
C SER A 328 -2.70 7.87 -7.01
N LEU A 329 -3.45 8.97 -6.87
CA LEU A 329 -3.11 10.30 -7.39
C LEU A 329 -2.08 11.03 -6.51
N THR A 330 -2.06 10.77 -5.20
CA THR A 330 -1.23 11.49 -4.22
C THR A 330 -0.06 10.66 -3.66
N GLY A 331 -0.18 9.35 -3.54
CA GLY A 331 0.77 8.51 -2.78
C GLY A 331 2.14 8.27 -3.42
N LEU A 332 2.39 8.78 -4.63
CA LEU A 332 3.73 8.87 -5.24
C LEU A 332 4.48 10.16 -4.86
N ARG A 333 3.82 11.09 -4.17
CA ARG A 333 4.38 12.39 -3.80
C ARG A 333 5.14 12.31 -2.47
N SER A 334 6.09 13.22 -2.26
CA SER A 334 6.92 13.25 -1.05
C SER A 334 6.27 13.99 0.12
N GLU A 335 5.17 14.71 -0.11
CA GLU A 335 4.42 15.39 0.93
C GLU A 335 3.57 14.41 1.77
N LYS A 336 3.67 14.52 3.10
CA LYS A 336 3.10 13.57 4.06
C LYS A 336 1.57 13.65 4.21
N TYR A 337 0.96 14.78 3.86
CA TYR A 337 -0.46 15.07 4.12
C TYR A 337 -1.08 15.88 2.98
N PHE A 338 -2.35 15.60 2.69
CA PHE A 338 -3.16 16.33 1.72
C PHE A 338 -4.51 16.75 2.34
N TRP A 339 -4.91 17.99 2.14
CA TRP A 339 -6.21 18.54 2.51
C TRP A 339 -7.29 18.03 1.56
N ILE A 340 -8.36 17.52 2.16
CA ILE A 340 -9.67 17.21 1.57
C ILE A 340 -10.71 18.12 2.21
N GLY A 341 -11.95 18.14 1.70
CA GLY A 341 -12.97 19.09 2.14
C GLY A 341 -13.63 18.82 3.50
N LEU A 342 -13.28 17.74 4.20
CA LEU A 342 -13.95 17.35 5.46
C LEU A 342 -13.46 18.18 6.65
N SER A 343 -14.37 18.88 7.33
CA SER A 343 -14.05 19.71 8.50
C SER A 343 -15.24 19.88 9.45
N ASP A 344 -14.97 20.18 10.73
CA ASP A 344 -15.96 20.50 11.76
C ASP A 344 -15.92 22.01 12.15
N THR A 345 -15.45 22.87 11.24
CA THR A 345 -15.25 24.30 11.52
C THR A 345 -16.54 25.12 11.61
N GLU A 346 -17.66 24.61 11.12
CA GLU A 346 -18.99 25.22 11.31
C GLU A 346 -19.57 24.89 12.70
N GLU A 347 -19.49 23.62 13.09
CA GLU A 347 -20.05 23.07 14.31
C GLU A 347 -19.09 21.98 14.81
N ARG A 348 -18.46 22.23 15.96
CA ARG A 348 -17.37 21.37 16.48
C ARG A 348 -17.87 19.95 16.75
N GLY A 349 -17.18 18.95 16.19
CA GLY A 349 -17.58 17.53 16.21
C GLY A 349 -18.59 17.13 15.13
N SER A 350 -19.12 18.07 14.35
CA SER A 350 -20.11 17.86 13.29
C SER A 350 -19.43 18.05 11.92
N PHE A 351 -18.85 16.96 11.40
CA PHE A 351 -18.05 17.02 10.17
C PHE A 351 -18.92 17.13 8.91
N LYS A 352 -18.62 18.13 8.08
CA LYS A 352 -19.23 18.35 6.74
C LYS A 352 -18.15 18.51 5.68
N TRP A 353 -18.53 18.32 4.42
CA TRP A 353 -17.71 18.64 3.26
C TRP A 353 -17.78 20.13 2.91
N SER A 354 -16.71 20.67 2.31
CA SER A 354 -16.62 22.06 1.87
C SER A 354 -17.59 22.48 0.74
N ASN A 355 -18.33 21.53 0.16
CA ASN A 355 -19.46 21.79 -0.76
C ASN A 355 -20.82 21.87 -0.03
N GLY A 356 -20.85 21.68 1.29
CA GLY A 356 -22.05 21.68 2.14
C GLY A 356 -22.67 20.29 2.39
N GLU A 357 -22.14 19.23 1.77
CA GLU A 357 -22.71 17.88 1.88
C GLU A 357 -22.30 17.14 3.16
N THR A 358 -23.10 16.15 3.56
CA THR A 358 -22.85 15.29 4.71
C THR A 358 -22.01 14.05 4.32
N PRO A 359 -21.07 13.60 5.16
CA PRO A 359 -20.21 12.46 4.85
C PRO A 359 -20.95 11.12 4.94
N HIS A 360 -21.35 10.58 3.78
CA HIS A 360 -21.90 9.23 3.65
C HIS A 360 -20.84 8.12 3.66
N PHE A 361 -19.58 8.47 3.37
CA PHE A 361 -18.42 7.59 3.45
C PHE A 361 -17.37 8.21 4.40
N THR A 362 -16.61 7.36 5.10
CA THR A 362 -15.50 7.80 5.94
C THR A 362 -14.33 6.81 5.85
N HIS A 363 -13.11 7.34 5.92
CA HIS A 363 -11.87 6.56 5.93
C HIS A 363 -10.92 7.10 7.02
N TRP A 364 -11.42 7.11 8.26
CA TRP A 364 -10.69 7.63 9.41
C TRP A 364 -9.45 6.78 9.72
N ASN A 365 -8.34 7.45 10.04
CA ASN A 365 -7.14 6.79 10.57
C ASN A 365 -7.40 6.32 12.03
N THR A 366 -6.52 5.47 12.55
CA THR A 366 -6.59 4.97 13.94
C THR A 366 -6.71 6.14 14.93
N ALA A 367 -7.73 6.06 15.80
CA ALA A 367 -8.09 7.08 16.80
C ALA A 367 -8.56 8.45 16.26
N MET A 368 -8.88 8.57 14.96
CA MET A 368 -9.56 9.75 14.38
C MET A 368 -11.08 9.54 14.31
N PRO A 369 -11.91 10.61 14.30
CA PRO A 369 -11.53 12.02 14.47
C PRO A 369 -11.14 12.39 15.91
N GLY A 370 -11.51 11.56 16.90
CA GLY A 370 -11.25 11.78 18.32
C GLY A 370 -12.50 11.59 19.18
N ARG A 371 -12.59 12.36 20.26
CA ARG A 371 -13.77 12.59 21.11
C ARG A 371 -13.87 14.08 21.44
#